data_AF-A0A149QAL8-F1
#
_entry.id   AF-A0A149QAL8-F1
#
_cell.length_a   1.000
_cell.length_b   1.000
_cell.length_c   1.000
_cell.angle_alpha   90.00
_cell.angle_beta   90.00
_cell.angle_gamma   90.00
#
_symmetry.space_group_name_H-M   'P 1'
#
loop_
_entity.id
_entity.type
_entity.pdbx_description
1 polymer ?
#
loop_
_entity_poly.entity_id
_entity_poly.type
_entity_poly.pdbx_seq_one_letter_code
_entity_poly.pdbx_strand_id
1 'polypeptide(L)'
;MSLTYSPPAGATVLKNGNWIATKGADGKTYYQSAIGIDAGASPVSGATKYTGPVIISGGNLTVASGAVASGAYISGGWNNVYVLSGGNFESSVNVNGWTYVRSGGVSSDNTLVSDAGNVAAGGSSISDTFIAGTPIDGGGDIFAVSKGGGTSAGVRPSDLA
;
A
#
# COMPACT_ATOMS: atom_id res chain seq x y z
N MET A 1 -9.64 22.95 2.22
CA MET A 1 -9.26 22.26 0.97
C MET A 1 -9.69 20.81 1.14
N SER A 2 -10.63 20.30 0.34
CA SER A 2 -11.03 18.88 0.42
C SER A 2 -9.97 18.06 -0.34
N LEU A 3 -9.28 17.17 0.35
CA LEU A 3 -8.35 16.24 -0.30
C LEU A 3 -9.18 15.20 -1.06
N THR A 4 -9.20 15.29 -2.38
CA THR A 4 -9.84 14.28 -3.24
C THR A 4 -8.82 13.22 -3.63
N TYR A 5 -8.94 12.02 -3.08
CA TYR A 5 -8.17 10.83 -3.46
C TYR A 5 -9.01 10.00 -4.45
N SER A 6 -8.77 10.18 -5.74
CA SER A 6 -9.53 9.47 -6.79
C SER A 6 -8.73 8.30 -7.37
N PRO A 7 -9.40 7.19 -7.75
CA PRO A 7 -8.74 6.12 -8.47
C PRO A 7 -8.07 6.62 -9.75
N PRO A 8 -6.89 6.10 -10.12
CA PRO A 8 -6.19 6.48 -11.34
C PRO A 8 -7.02 6.14 -12.58
N ALA A 9 -7.18 7.12 -13.47
CA ALA A 9 -7.95 6.95 -14.70
C ALA A 9 -7.29 5.90 -15.63
N GLY A 10 -8.09 4.99 -16.18
CA GLY A 10 -7.61 3.94 -17.09
C GLY A 10 -6.78 2.83 -16.41
N ALA A 11 -6.67 2.83 -15.08
CA ALA A 11 -5.97 1.79 -14.34
C ALA A 11 -6.68 0.44 -14.44
N THR A 12 -5.88 -0.63 -14.41
CA THR A 12 -6.43 -2.00 -14.42
C THR A 12 -7.12 -2.30 -13.10
N VAL A 13 -8.36 -2.80 -13.15
CA VAL A 13 -9.12 -3.18 -11.95
C VAL A 13 -8.89 -4.65 -11.61
N LEU A 14 -8.30 -4.88 -10.45
CA LEU A 14 -8.01 -6.17 -9.84
C LEU A 14 -9.02 -6.40 -8.71
N LYS A 15 -9.88 -7.40 -8.85
CA LYS A 15 -11.01 -7.61 -7.93
C LYS A 15 -10.73 -8.74 -6.95
N ASN A 16 -10.89 -8.46 -5.66
CA ASN A 16 -10.81 -9.39 -4.56
C ASN A 16 -9.47 -10.17 -4.50
N GLY A 17 -9.35 -11.06 -3.52
CA GLY A 17 -8.23 -11.99 -3.43
C GLY A 17 -6.90 -11.34 -3.06
N ASN A 18 -5.82 -12.10 -3.22
CA ASN A 18 -4.47 -11.67 -2.87
C ASN A 18 -3.70 -11.34 -4.14
N TRP A 19 -3.00 -10.21 -4.10
CA TRP A 19 -2.15 -9.72 -5.17
C TRP A 19 -0.73 -9.55 -4.66
N ILE A 20 0.24 -9.79 -5.53
CA ILE A 20 1.65 -9.56 -5.24
C ILE A 20 2.27 -8.70 -6.35
N ALA A 21 2.98 -7.65 -5.94
CA ALA A 21 3.85 -6.88 -6.80
C ALA A 21 5.26 -7.47 -6.74
N THR A 22 5.80 -7.88 -7.89
CA THR A 22 7.14 -8.47 -8.01
C THR A 22 7.96 -7.77 -9.08
N LYS A 23 9.28 -7.66 -8.89
CA LYS A 23 10.19 -7.18 -9.92
C LYS A 23 10.39 -8.25 -10.99
N GLY A 24 10.15 -7.91 -12.25
CA GLY A 24 10.48 -8.73 -13.40
C GLY A 24 11.97 -8.67 -13.75
N ALA A 25 12.42 -9.60 -14.58
CA ALA A 25 13.80 -9.62 -15.09
C ALA A 25 14.14 -8.39 -15.94
N ASP A 26 13.12 -7.72 -16.50
CA ASP A 26 13.20 -6.46 -17.22
C ASP A 26 13.23 -5.23 -16.29
N GLY A 27 13.23 -5.44 -14.97
CA GLY A 27 13.27 -4.39 -13.96
C GLY A 27 11.91 -3.74 -13.67
N LYS A 28 10.84 -4.12 -14.37
CA LYS A 28 9.50 -3.56 -14.13
C LYS A 28 8.79 -4.25 -12.98
N THR A 29 7.88 -3.53 -12.33
CA THR A 29 6.95 -4.13 -11.37
C THR A 29 5.77 -4.76 -12.09
N TYR A 30 5.47 -6.00 -11.72
CA TYR A 30 4.29 -6.72 -12.18
C TYR A 30 3.39 -7.07 -11.00
N TYR A 31 2.10 -6.76 -11.13
CA TYR A 31 1.05 -7.22 -10.24
C TYR A 31 0.48 -8.54 -10.76
N GLN A 32 0.39 -9.54 -9.90
CA GLN A 32 -0.08 -10.89 -10.23
C GLN A 32 -0.96 -11.41 -9.10
N SER A 33 -1.89 -12.32 -9.41
CA SER A 33 -2.61 -13.04 -8.37
C SER A 33 -1.63 -13.84 -7.53
N ALA A 34 -1.88 -13.92 -6.23
CA ALA A 34 -0.98 -14.52 -5.26
C ALA A 34 -1.68 -15.60 -4.44
N ILE A 35 -0.89 -16.58 -4.01
CA ILE A 35 -1.23 -17.48 -2.90
C ILE A 35 -0.65 -16.87 -1.63
N GLY A 36 -1.41 -16.87 -0.54
CA GLY A 36 -0.99 -16.28 0.73
C GLY A 36 -0.95 -14.75 0.74
N ILE A 37 -0.41 -14.20 1.82
CA ILE A 37 -0.24 -12.76 2.09
C ILE A 37 1.07 -12.55 2.86
N ASP A 38 1.57 -11.31 2.92
CA ASP A 38 2.77 -10.93 3.67
C ASP A 38 3.98 -11.82 3.29
N ALA A 39 4.79 -12.27 4.26
CA ALA A 39 5.94 -13.15 4.04
C ALA A 39 5.59 -14.50 3.37
N GLY A 40 4.32 -14.92 3.42
CA GLY A 40 3.85 -16.14 2.75
C GLY A 40 3.33 -15.92 1.32
N ALA A 41 3.32 -14.69 0.82
CA ALA A 41 2.82 -14.37 -0.51
C ALA A 41 3.75 -14.89 -1.61
N SER A 42 3.18 -15.56 -2.62
CA SER A 42 3.90 -15.98 -3.83
C SER A 42 3.00 -15.86 -5.06
N PRO A 43 3.54 -15.49 -6.24
CA PRO A 43 2.74 -15.42 -7.47
C PRO A 43 2.15 -16.79 -7.83
N VAL A 44 0.88 -16.80 -8.24
CA VAL A 44 0.27 -18.00 -8.84
C VAL A 44 1.01 -18.30 -10.15
N SER A 45 1.42 -19.56 -10.34
CA SER A 45 2.11 -19.98 -11.56
C SER A 45 1.23 -19.71 -12.80
N GLY A 46 1.78 -19.04 -13.80
CA GLY A 46 1.05 -18.67 -15.02
C GLY A 46 0.06 -17.51 -14.85
N ALA A 47 0.05 -16.81 -13.72
CA ALA A 47 -0.80 -15.64 -13.52
C ALA A 47 -0.54 -14.55 -14.56
N THR A 48 -1.62 -13.88 -14.98
CA THR A 48 -1.52 -12.68 -15.81
C THR A 48 -0.73 -11.60 -15.06
N LYS A 49 0.18 -10.97 -15.79
CA LYS A 49 1.04 -9.90 -15.30
C LYS A 49 0.49 -8.54 -15.71
N TYR A 50 0.17 -7.71 -14.72
CA TYR A 50 -0.30 -6.34 -14.95
C TYR A 50 0.81 -5.34 -14.59
N THR A 51 0.87 -4.22 -15.30
CA THR A 51 1.87 -3.16 -15.08
C THR A 51 1.22 -1.79 -15.03
N GLY A 52 1.93 -0.82 -14.45
CA GLY A 52 1.41 0.54 -14.28
C GLY A 52 0.42 0.63 -13.13
N PRO A 53 -0.33 1.74 -13.03
CA PRO A 53 -1.33 1.94 -11.99
C PRO A 53 -2.40 0.84 -12.00
N VAL A 54 -2.75 0.35 -10.81
CA VAL A 54 -3.79 -0.67 -10.61
C VAL A 54 -4.78 -0.21 -9.55
N ILE A 55 -6.02 -0.64 -9.69
CA ILE A 55 -7.06 -0.50 -8.68
C ILE A 55 -7.29 -1.88 -8.07
N ILE A 56 -7.01 -2.07 -6.79
CA ILE A 56 -7.33 -3.30 -6.06
C ILE A 56 -8.59 -3.05 -5.24
N SER A 57 -9.68 -3.70 -5.65
CA SER A 57 -11.00 -3.55 -5.02
C SER A 57 -11.30 -4.81 -4.19
N GLY A 58 -11.32 -4.66 -2.86
CA GLY A 58 -11.64 -5.74 -1.90
C GLY A 58 -10.55 -6.81 -1.76
N GLY A 59 -9.30 -6.49 -2.09
CA GLY A 59 -8.18 -7.43 -2.09
C GLY A 59 -6.97 -6.96 -1.31
N ASN A 60 -6.02 -7.87 -1.09
CA ASN A 60 -4.76 -7.58 -0.41
C ASN A 60 -3.64 -7.35 -1.44
N LEU A 61 -2.68 -6.49 -1.11
CA LEU A 61 -1.45 -6.29 -1.87
C LEU A 61 -0.24 -6.65 -1.02
N THR A 62 0.65 -7.50 -1.53
CA THR A 62 2.00 -7.67 -1.00
C THR A 62 3.02 -7.09 -1.97
N VAL A 63 3.87 -6.19 -1.51
CA VAL A 63 4.97 -5.62 -2.30
C VAL A 63 6.25 -6.35 -1.95
N ALA A 64 6.69 -7.22 -2.86
CA ALA A 64 7.85 -8.07 -2.66
C ALA A 64 9.16 -7.32 -2.85
N SER A 65 10.27 -7.96 -2.45
CA SER A 65 11.61 -7.38 -2.58
C SER A 65 11.93 -6.97 -4.02
N GLY A 66 12.45 -5.75 -4.18
CA GLY A 66 12.82 -5.15 -5.45
C GLY A 66 11.64 -4.61 -6.27
N ALA A 67 10.39 -4.88 -5.87
CA ALA A 67 9.21 -4.34 -6.53
C ALA A 67 8.95 -2.90 -6.07
N VAL A 68 8.50 -2.07 -7.01
CA VAL A 68 8.04 -0.70 -6.77
C VAL A 68 6.58 -0.62 -7.20
N ALA A 69 5.67 -0.69 -6.25
CA ALA A 69 4.24 -0.57 -6.48
C ALA A 69 3.87 0.93 -6.48
N SER A 70 3.78 1.51 -7.67
CA SER A 70 3.56 2.95 -7.87
C SER A 70 2.17 3.22 -8.44
N GLY A 71 1.44 4.18 -7.87
CA GLY A 71 0.11 4.57 -8.35
C GLY A 71 -0.98 3.51 -8.13
N ALA A 72 -0.83 2.65 -7.13
CA ALA A 72 -1.87 1.70 -6.77
C ALA A 72 -2.99 2.40 -5.98
N TYR A 73 -4.23 2.02 -6.23
CA TYR A 73 -5.39 2.47 -5.45
C TYR A 73 -6.05 1.25 -4.83
N ILE A 74 -5.98 1.11 -3.51
CA ILE A 74 -6.53 -0.01 -2.76
C ILE A 74 -7.72 0.47 -1.93
N SER A 75 -8.84 -0.25 -2.01
CA SER A 75 -10.06 0.06 -1.26
C SER A 75 -10.94 -1.18 -1.10
N GLY A 76 -11.95 -1.12 -0.24
CA GLY A 76 -12.90 -2.21 0.00
C GLY A 76 -13.13 -2.55 1.47
N GLY A 77 -12.54 -1.80 2.40
CA GLY A 77 -12.85 -1.82 3.84
C GLY A 77 -12.17 -2.91 4.65
N TRP A 78 -11.62 -3.93 4.00
CA TRP A 78 -10.89 -5.06 4.62
C TRP A 78 -9.65 -5.43 3.80
N ASN A 79 -9.01 -4.42 3.19
CA ASN A 79 -7.82 -4.59 2.38
C ASN A 79 -6.54 -4.38 3.20
N ASN A 80 -5.53 -5.21 2.94
CA ASN A 80 -4.23 -5.12 3.58
C ASN A 80 -3.13 -4.84 2.54
N VAL A 81 -2.22 -3.93 2.85
CA VAL A 81 -0.99 -3.67 2.11
C VAL A 81 0.20 -4.11 2.96
N TYR A 82 0.98 -5.08 2.48
CA TYR A 82 2.20 -5.55 3.11
C TYR A 82 3.41 -5.10 2.29
N VAL A 83 4.25 -4.24 2.84
CA VAL A 83 5.49 -3.82 2.19
C VAL A 83 6.64 -4.61 2.80
N LEU A 84 7.15 -5.59 2.06
CA LEU A 84 8.20 -6.48 2.53
C LEU A 84 9.59 -5.83 2.45
N SER A 85 10.59 -6.51 3.00
CA SER A 85 11.98 -6.05 2.96
C SER A 85 12.47 -5.83 1.52
N GLY A 86 12.92 -4.61 1.22
CA GLY A 86 13.34 -4.17 -0.11
C GLY A 86 12.20 -3.91 -1.10
N GLY A 87 10.94 -4.00 -0.67
CA GLY A 87 9.78 -3.54 -1.45
C GLY A 87 9.49 -2.06 -1.22
N ASN A 88 8.96 -1.39 -2.24
CA ASN A 88 8.58 0.02 -2.18
C ASN A 88 7.12 0.21 -2.61
N PHE A 89 6.29 0.77 -1.72
CA PHE A 89 4.91 1.17 -2.01
C PHE A 89 4.89 2.69 -2.09
N GLU A 90 4.66 3.25 -3.27
CA GLU A 90 4.85 4.68 -3.46
C GLU A 90 3.73 5.35 -4.27
N SER A 91 3.53 6.66 -4.05
CA SER A 91 2.57 7.48 -4.82
C SER A 91 1.19 6.81 -4.97
N SER A 92 0.78 6.07 -3.95
CA SER A 92 -0.38 5.18 -3.97
C SER A 92 -1.41 5.63 -2.93
N VAL A 93 -2.62 5.09 -3.03
CA VAL A 93 -3.72 5.38 -2.11
C VAL A 93 -4.19 4.07 -1.48
N ASN A 94 -4.34 4.06 -0.16
CA ASN A 94 -4.98 2.97 0.57
C ASN A 94 -6.12 3.54 1.41
N VAL A 95 -7.35 3.08 1.17
CA VAL A 95 -8.57 3.59 1.81
C VAL A 95 -9.21 2.51 2.67
N ASN A 96 -9.49 2.85 3.93
CA ASN A 96 -10.15 1.98 4.90
C ASN A 96 -9.49 0.60 4.98
N GLY A 97 -8.18 0.60 5.16
CA GLY A 97 -7.35 -0.58 5.07
C GLY A 97 -6.33 -0.69 6.20
N TRP A 98 -5.42 -1.64 6.03
CA TRP A 98 -4.25 -1.77 6.89
C TRP A 98 -2.96 -1.75 6.08
N THR A 99 -2.07 -0.80 6.35
CA THR A 99 -0.72 -0.79 5.77
C THR A 99 0.33 -1.27 6.78
N TYR A 100 1.09 -2.29 6.38
CA TYR A 100 2.12 -2.92 7.17
C TYR A 100 3.47 -2.77 6.48
N VAL A 101 4.31 -1.86 6.96
CA VAL A 101 5.66 -1.68 6.46
C VAL A 101 6.61 -2.55 7.28
N ARG A 102 7.09 -3.64 6.70
CA ARG A 102 7.99 -4.60 7.36
C ARG A 102 9.43 -4.07 7.41
N SER A 103 10.30 -4.78 8.12
CA SER A 103 11.71 -4.41 8.25
C SER A 103 12.40 -4.29 6.88
N GLY A 104 12.93 -3.11 6.55
CA GLY A 104 13.54 -2.81 5.26
C GLY A 104 12.55 -2.51 4.12
N GLY A 105 11.25 -2.48 4.39
CA GLY A 105 10.23 -2.00 3.44
C GLY A 105 10.10 -0.47 3.50
N VAL A 106 9.64 0.12 2.39
CA VAL A 106 9.44 1.57 2.26
C VAL A 106 8.02 1.87 1.78
N SER A 107 7.33 2.72 2.52
CA SER A 107 6.11 3.41 2.10
C SER A 107 6.48 4.86 1.83
N SER A 108 6.19 5.41 0.64
CA SER A 108 6.49 6.81 0.36
C SER A 108 5.49 7.57 -0.50
N ASP A 109 5.26 8.84 -0.17
CA ASP A 109 4.36 9.73 -0.92
C ASP A 109 2.94 9.16 -1.11
N ASN A 110 2.50 8.30 -0.19
CA ASN A 110 1.18 7.69 -0.27
C ASN A 110 0.12 8.56 0.41
N THR A 111 -1.13 8.34 0.03
CA THR A 111 -2.29 8.85 0.77
C THR A 111 -2.98 7.69 1.48
N LEU A 112 -2.90 7.67 2.81
CA LEU A 112 -3.42 6.62 3.67
C LEU A 112 -4.67 7.17 4.38
N VAL A 113 -5.85 6.72 3.95
CA VAL A 113 -7.15 7.29 4.34
C VAL A 113 -7.89 6.35 5.27
N SER A 114 -8.10 6.77 6.52
CA SER A 114 -8.59 5.89 7.59
C SER A 114 -7.88 4.54 7.53
N ASP A 115 -6.56 4.60 7.45
CA ASP A 115 -5.73 3.41 7.33
C ASP A 115 -5.13 3.12 8.70
N ALA A 116 -5.29 1.87 9.13
CA ALA A 116 -4.62 1.36 10.32
C ALA A 116 -3.31 0.68 9.91
N GLY A 117 -2.51 0.26 10.90
CA GLY A 117 -1.35 -0.58 10.66
C GLY A 117 -0.07 -0.07 11.30
N ASN A 118 1.07 -0.58 10.85
CA ASN A 118 2.33 -0.23 11.47
C ASN A 118 3.57 -0.27 10.58
N VAL A 119 4.52 0.57 10.94
CA VAL A 119 5.92 0.50 10.47
C VAL A 119 6.74 -0.29 11.49
N ALA A 120 7.27 -1.44 11.08
CA ALA A 120 8.11 -2.31 11.90
C ALA A 120 9.57 -1.82 11.97
N ALA A 121 10.37 -2.40 12.87
CA ALA A 121 11.77 -2.01 13.06
C ALA A 121 12.58 -2.10 11.76
N GLY A 122 13.18 -0.99 11.32
CA GLY A 122 13.92 -0.87 10.06
C GLY A 122 13.05 -0.62 8.81
N GLY A 123 11.73 -0.57 8.94
CA GLY A 123 10.83 -0.06 7.89
C GLY A 123 10.77 1.47 7.91
N SER A 124 10.38 2.07 6.78
CA SER A 124 10.28 3.53 6.64
C SER A 124 8.95 3.96 6.03
N SER A 125 8.35 5.01 6.59
CA SER A 125 7.22 5.75 6.00
C SER A 125 7.69 7.19 5.71
N ILE A 126 7.72 7.58 4.45
CA ILE A 126 8.41 8.79 3.98
C ILE A 126 7.41 9.65 3.21
N SER A 127 7.08 10.84 3.70
CA SER A 127 6.14 11.72 2.97
C SER A 127 4.76 11.15 2.68
N ASP A 128 4.37 10.12 3.43
CA ASP A 128 2.99 9.67 3.46
C ASP A 128 2.09 10.73 4.11
N THR A 129 0.91 10.90 3.54
CA THR A 129 -0.16 11.75 4.04
C THR A 129 -1.24 10.89 4.69
N PHE A 130 -1.49 11.12 5.98
CA PHE A 130 -2.51 10.40 6.73
C PHE A 130 -3.77 11.26 6.86
N ILE A 131 -4.88 10.74 6.35
CA ILE A 131 -6.17 11.46 6.33
C ILE A 131 -7.17 10.66 7.16
N ALA A 132 -7.85 11.33 8.09
CA ALA A 132 -9.04 10.74 8.70
C ALA A 132 -10.13 10.61 7.62
N GLY A 133 -10.53 9.37 7.31
CA GLY A 133 -11.62 9.14 6.37
C GLY A 133 -12.97 9.59 6.91
N THR A 134 -13.97 9.59 6.03
CA THR A 134 -15.37 9.78 6.43
C THR A 134 -15.91 8.53 7.14
N PRO A 135 -17.12 8.54 7.74
CA PRO A 135 -17.68 7.33 8.34
C PRO A 135 -17.83 6.13 7.38
N ILE A 136 -17.96 6.37 6.07
CA ILE A 136 -17.98 5.27 5.07
C ILE A 136 -16.58 4.68 4.82
N ASP A 137 -15.53 5.44 5.13
CA ASP A 137 -14.14 5.02 5.01
C ASP A 137 -13.62 4.39 6.32
N GLY A 138 -14.47 4.03 7.29
CA GLY A 138 -14.05 3.41 8.56
C GLY A 138 -13.95 4.42 9.72
N GLY A 139 -13.49 5.63 9.41
CA GLY A 139 -13.46 6.76 10.34
C GLY A 139 -12.27 6.77 11.29
N GLY A 140 -11.25 7.58 10.98
CA GLY A 140 -10.22 8.01 11.92
C GLY A 140 -9.28 6.92 12.44
N ASP A 141 -9.02 5.87 11.66
CA ASP A 141 -8.11 4.79 12.06
C ASP A 141 -6.68 5.27 12.35
N ILE A 142 -6.02 4.55 13.27
CA ILE A 142 -4.70 4.92 13.80
C ILE A 142 -3.60 4.16 13.09
N PHE A 143 -2.69 4.91 12.45
CA PHE A 143 -1.43 4.39 11.92
C PHE A 143 -0.29 4.54 12.93
N ALA A 144 0.34 3.44 13.33
CA ALA A 144 1.33 3.43 14.41
C ALA A 144 2.77 3.20 13.90
N VAL A 145 3.74 3.94 14.45
CA VAL A 145 5.17 3.67 14.21
C VAL A 145 5.73 2.85 15.37
N SER A 146 6.17 1.63 15.10
CA SER A 146 6.75 0.75 16.14
C SER A 146 8.21 1.12 16.43
N LYS A 147 8.74 0.66 17.58
CA LYS A 147 10.14 0.93 17.97
C LYS A 147 11.11 0.52 16.85
N GLY A 148 11.91 1.46 16.38
CA GLY A 148 12.89 1.26 15.29
C GLY A 148 12.33 1.47 13.88
N GLY A 149 11.03 1.74 13.71
CA GLY A 149 10.47 2.25 12.46
C GLY A 149 10.75 3.74 12.30
N GLY A 150 11.03 4.18 11.07
CA GLY A 150 11.31 5.58 10.76
C GLY A 150 10.13 6.27 10.11
N THR A 151 9.92 7.55 10.45
CA THR A 151 9.13 8.47 9.63
C THR A 151 10.00 9.65 9.24
N SER A 152 9.94 10.07 7.99
CA SER A 152 10.60 11.30 7.54
C SER A 152 9.65 12.09 6.66
N ALA A 153 9.32 13.30 7.12
CA ALA A 153 8.52 14.32 6.44
C ALA A 153 7.15 13.88 5.89
N GLY A 154 6.24 13.34 6.73
CA GLY A 154 4.81 13.24 6.44
C GLY A 154 4.02 14.29 7.25
N VAL A 155 3.05 14.97 6.63
CA VAL A 155 2.19 15.95 7.33
C VAL A 155 1.20 15.17 8.20
N ARG A 156 1.34 15.26 9.52
CA ARG A 156 0.33 14.71 10.44
C ARG A 156 -0.85 15.68 10.47
N PRO A 157 -2.08 15.21 10.72
CA PRO A 157 -3.22 16.11 10.94
C PRO A 157 -2.98 17.17 12.03
N SER A 158 -2.11 16.88 13.01
CA SER A 158 -1.68 17.84 14.05
C SER A 158 -0.80 18.99 13.53
N ASP A 159 -0.22 18.85 12.34
CA ASP A 159 0.71 19.81 11.76
C ASP A 159 -0.02 20.82 10.82
N LEU A 160 -1.36 20.71 10.72
CA LEU A 160 -2.26 21.56 9.90
C LEU A 160 -3.21 22.43 10.76
N ALA A 161 -2.97 22.54 12.07
CA ALA A 161 -3.78 23.35 12.99
C ALA A 161 -3.17 24.74 13.24
#